data_AF-A0A1X0IIW4-F1
#
_entry.id   AF-A0A1X0IIW4-F1
#
_cell.length_a   1.000
_cell.length_b   1.000
_cell.length_c   1.000
_cell.angle_alpha   90.00
_cell.angle_beta   90.00
_cell.angle_gamma   90.00
#
_symmetry.space_group_name_H-M   'P 1'
#
loop_
_entity.id
_entity.type
_entity.pdbx_description
1 polymer ?
#
loop_
_entity_poly.entity_id
_entity_poly.type
_entity_poly.pdbx_seq_one_letter_code
_entity_poly.pdbx_strand_id
1 'polypeptide(L)'
;MAKDSHGGQFGSLPYPGITILQQQGDESSKNCTLGPAVVDKTSQRTGFVGAGHCDDSPGGQTFVLADYEGTEAVPVGVYANSKDAPTPMGYSDSAVIWTKILDPRSTLIAGTWPVAGVMPAADVRKLRAGTPVCIDGAKSGVVCSPLVGATNDYILTAPMTQPGDSGAAVFLVDEKTLQATLIGIHSGTEDGHSEATFLEPALTRLGATALTASP
;
A
#
# COMPACT_ATOMS: atom_id res chain seq x y z
N MET A 1 15.18 -3.19 -2.63
CA MET A 1 15.61 -2.93 -1.23
C MET A 1 16.19 -4.20 -0.63
N ALA A 2 16.74 -4.14 0.59
CA ALA A 2 17.16 -5.33 1.32
C ALA A 2 15.93 -6.20 1.66
N LYS A 3 16.09 -7.52 1.61
CA LYS A 3 15.08 -8.50 2.01
C LYS A 3 15.56 -9.26 3.23
N ASP A 4 14.64 -9.62 4.11
CA ASP A 4 14.91 -10.49 5.26
C ASP A 4 15.04 -11.96 4.82
N SER A 5 15.35 -12.83 5.77
CA SER A 5 15.43 -14.29 5.60
C SER A 5 14.12 -14.92 5.11
N HIS A 6 12.98 -14.23 5.29
CA HIS A 6 11.65 -14.62 4.81
C HIS A 6 11.32 -14.03 3.42
N GLY A 7 12.27 -13.34 2.79
CA GLY A 7 12.15 -12.76 1.46
C GLY A 7 11.28 -11.49 1.37
N GLY A 8 10.92 -10.87 2.50
CA GLY A 8 10.19 -9.60 2.58
C GLY A 8 11.12 -8.39 2.70
N GLN A 9 10.77 -7.25 2.11
CA GLN A 9 11.49 -5.99 2.33
C GLN A 9 11.31 -5.55 3.80
N PHE A 10 12.39 -5.11 4.46
CA PHE A 10 12.39 -4.78 5.89
C PHE A 10 13.02 -3.41 6.14
N GLY A 11 12.88 -2.88 7.37
CA GLY A 11 13.41 -1.57 7.75
C GLY A 11 13.22 -1.23 9.22
N SER A 12 14.21 -0.52 9.80
CA SER A 12 14.23 -0.13 11.22
C SER A 12 13.12 0.84 11.65
N LEU A 13 12.44 1.46 10.69
CA LEU A 13 11.26 2.30 10.87
C LEU A 13 10.24 1.98 9.77
N PRO A 14 8.94 2.21 10.01
CA PRO A 14 7.92 1.99 9.00
C PRO A 14 8.01 3.02 7.87
N TYR A 15 7.93 2.54 6.63
CA TYR A 15 7.78 3.32 5.39
C TYR A 15 7.12 2.44 4.29
N PRO A 16 6.59 3.03 3.21
CA PRO A 16 5.91 2.26 2.16
C PRO A 16 6.80 1.18 1.52
N GLY A 17 6.19 0.06 1.16
CA GLY A 17 6.85 -1.04 0.44
C GLY A 17 7.51 -2.11 1.31
N ILE A 18 7.62 -1.91 2.62
CA ILE A 18 8.15 -2.95 3.52
C ILE A 18 7.06 -3.88 4.04
N THR A 19 7.47 -5.05 4.52
CA THR A 19 6.57 -6.02 5.14
C THR A 19 5.95 -5.44 6.41
N ILE A 20 4.63 -5.55 6.50
CA ILE A 20 3.86 -5.36 7.73
C ILE A 20 3.27 -6.72 8.12
N LEU A 21 3.48 -7.10 9.37
CA LEU A 21 2.98 -8.34 9.95
C LEU A 21 1.85 -8.00 10.92
N GLN A 22 0.78 -8.77 10.91
CA GLN A 22 -0.22 -8.79 11.98
C GLN A 22 -0.10 -10.12 12.74
N GLN A 23 0.16 -10.04 14.05
CA GLN A 23 0.14 -11.22 14.91
C GLN A 23 -1.27 -11.80 14.96
N GLN A 24 -1.36 -13.11 14.79
CA GLN A 24 -2.58 -13.89 14.90
C GLN A 24 -2.68 -14.52 16.29
N GLY A 25 -3.89 -14.97 16.66
CA GLY A 25 -4.15 -15.56 17.97
C GLY A 25 -3.46 -16.91 18.23
N ASP A 26 -2.88 -17.53 17.20
CA ASP A 26 -2.20 -18.84 17.23
C ASP A 26 -0.67 -18.74 17.08
N GLU A 27 -0.09 -17.58 17.44
CA GLU A 27 1.33 -17.23 17.29
C GLU A 27 1.82 -17.14 15.83
N SER A 28 0.97 -17.41 14.84
CA SER A 28 1.27 -17.12 13.44
C SER A 28 1.21 -15.62 13.15
N SER A 29 1.70 -15.21 11.97
CA SER A 29 1.55 -13.84 11.51
C SER A 29 1.05 -13.82 10.07
N LYS A 30 0.17 -12.86 9.77
CA LYS A 30 -0.23 -12.55 8.41
C LYS A 30 0.68 -11.45 7.88
N ASN A 31 1.28 -11.69 6.72
CA ASN A 31 2.20 -10.76 6.10
C ASN A 31 1.56 -10.04 4.91
N CYS A 32 1.67 -8.73 4.94
CA CYS A 32 1.26 -7.83 3.87
C CYS A 32 2.36 -6.79 3.61
N THR A 33 2.08 -5.85 2.73
CA THR A 33 2.93 -4.70 2.47
C THR A 33 2.34 -3.45 3.10
N LEU A 34 3.19 -2.65 3.74
CA LEU A 34 2.82 -1.34 4.24
C LEU A 34 2.66 -0.38 3.05
N GLY A 35 1.45 0.15 2.84
CA GLY A 35 1.13 1.00 1.70
C GLY A 35 1.52 2.47 1.91
N PRO A 36 0.89 3.40 1.17
CA PRO A 36 1.21 4.82 1.24
C PRO A 36 1.04 5.40 2.65
N ALA A 37 1.94 6.32 3.01
CA ALA A 37 1.81 7.10 4.22
C ALA A 37 0.67 8.13 4.10
N VAL A 38 -0.04 8.36 5.20
CA VAL A 38 -1.22 9.22 5.26
C VAL A 38 -1.25 10.08 6.51
N VAL A 39 -2.08 11.11 6.46
CA VAL A 39 -2.47 11.94 7.60
C VAL A 39 -3.99 11.97 7.73
N ASP A 40 -4.47 11.87 8.96
CA ASP A 40 -5.88 12.05 9.29
C ASP A 40 -6.29 13.51 9.09
N LYS A 41 -7.37 13.75 8.33
CA LYS A 41 -7.80 15.11 7.96
C LYS A 41 -8.14 15.98 9.17
N THR A 42 -8.57 15.38 10.28
CA THR A 42 -9.07 16.11 11.45
C THR A 42 -8.03 16.18 12.55
N SER A 43 -7.50 15.04 12.97
CA SER A 43 -6.59 14.93 14.12
C SER A 43 -5.12 15.13 13.77
N GLN A 44 -4.78 15.16 12.48
CA GLN A 44 -3.41 15.29 11.98
C GLN A 44 -2.45 14.16 12.45
N ARG A 45 -3.00 13.04 12.97
CA ARG A 45 -2.19 11.84 13.23
C ARG A 45 -1.72 11.25 11.91
N THR A 46 -0.50 10.73 11.88
CA THR A 46 0.07 10.06 10.71
C THR A 46 -0.18 8.56 10.77
N GLY A 47 -0.10 7.92 9.61
CA GLY A 47 -0.38 6.50 9.47
C GLY A 47 0.03 5.97 8.11
N PHE A 48 -0.38 4.74 7.84
CA PHE A 48 -0.24 4.08 6.55
C PHE A 48 -1.57 3.47 6.15
N VAL A 49 -1.83 3.45 4.85
CA VAL A 49 -2.92 2.65 4.29
C VAL A 49 -2.41 1.25 4.01
N GLY A 50 -3.22 0.23 4.28
CA GLY A 50 -2.99 -1.15 3.86
C GLY A 50 -4.24 -1.73 3.24
N ALA A 51 -4.18 -3.00 2.82
CA ALA A 51 -5.36 -3.72 2.35
C ALA A 51 -6.25 -4.11 3.54
N GLY A 52 -7.56 -4.13 3.33
CA GLY A 52 -8.55 -4.44 4.35
C GLY A 52 -8.50 -5.91 4.76
N HIS A 53 -8.37 -6.81 3.78
CA HIS A 53 -8.26 -8.25 4.05
C HIS A 53 -6.99 -8.62 4.84
N CYS A 54 -6.01 -7.71 4.98
CA CYS A 54 -4.84 -7.93 5.85
C CYS A 54 -5.16 -7.83 7.35
N ASP A 55 -6.31 -7.27 7.71
CA ASP A 55 -6.82 -7.26 9.09
C ASP A 55 -7.55 -8.58 9.41
N ASP A 56 -6.78 -9.63 9.59
CA ASP A 56 -7.25 -11.01 9.82
C ASP A 56 -7.55 -11.30 11.29
N SER A 57 -6.94 -10.52 12.19
CA SER A 57 -7.16 -10.55 13.63
C SER A 57 -7.48 -9.14 14.13
N PRO A 58 -8.74 -8.68 14.01
CA PRO A 58 -9.16 -7.33 14.40
C PRO A 58 -8.70 -6.93 15.81
N GLY A 59 -8.05 -5.76 15.90
CA GLY A 59 -7.43 -5.27 17.15
C GLY A 59 -6.04 -5.83 17.44
N GLY A 60 -5.54 -6.75 16.62
CA GLY A 60 -4.19 -7.30 16.70
C GLY A 60 -3.12 -6.26 16.35
N GLN A 61 -2.02 -6.30 17.10
CA GLN A 61 -0.88 -5.42 16.89
C GLN A 61 -0.16 -5.77 15.57
N THR A 62 0.25 -4.73 14.85
CA THR A 62 1.07 -4.84 13.65
C THR A 62 2.48 -4.38 13.89
N PHE A 63 3.43 -4.97 13.18
CA PHE A 63 4.86 -4.72 13.32
C PHE A 63 5.59 -4.85 11.98
N VAL A 64 6.64 -4.05 11.83
CA VAL A 64 7.65 -4.23 10.77
C VAL A 64 8.85 -4.94 11.37
N LEU A 65 9.70 -5.52 10.53
CA LEU A 65 10.94 -6.16 10.95
C LEU A 65 12.13 -5.23 10.67
N ALA A 66 13.02 -5.07 11.65
CA ALA A 66 14.15 -4.14 11.57
C ALA A 66 15.46 -4.78 11.09
N ASP A 67 15.53 -6.11 11.08
CA ASP A 67 16.74 -6.89 10.85
C ASP A 67 16.60 -7.91 9.71
N TYR A 68 17.76 -8.36 9.21
CA TYR A 68 17.81 -9.37 8.16
C TYR A 68 17.26 -10.73 8.62
N GLU A 69 17.45 -11.09 9.88
CA GLU A 69 16.95 -12.36 10.42
C GLU A 69 15.42 -12.36 10.57
N GLY A 70 14.78 -11.19 10.55
CA GLY A 70 13.34 -11.03 10.69
C GLY A 70 12.85 -11.29 12.11
N THR A 71 13.66 -10.94 13.11
CA THR A 71 13.39 -11.21 14.54
C THR A 71 13.17 -9.94 15.36
N GLU A 72 13.64 -8.79 14.88
CA GLU A 72 13.53 -7.51 15.57
C GLU A 72 12.23 -6.79 15.16
N ALA A 73 11.16 -7.05 15.90
CA ALA A 73 9.84 -6.45 15.64
C ALA A 73 9.74 -5.01 16.16
N VAL A 74 9.32 -4.09 15.28
CA VAL A 74 9.02 -2.69 15.61
C VAL A 74 7.51 -2.47 15.54
N PRO A 75 6.83 -2.18 16.66
CA PRO A 75 5.38 -1.97 16.67
C PRO A 75 4.97 -0.74 15.86
N VAL A 76 4.02 -0.89 14.95
CA VAL A 76 3.51 0.21 14.11
C VAL A 76 2.18 0.75 14.63
N GLY A 77 1.20 -0.14 14.83
CA GLY A 77 -0.15 0.20 15.27
C GLY A 77 -1.12 -0.96 15.10
N VAL A 78 -2.41 -0.68 15.05
CA VAL A 78 -3.46 -1.66 14.73
C VAL A 78 -4.18 -1.22 13.46
N TYR A 79 -4.68 -2.18 12.68
CA TYR A 79 -5.61 -1.85 11.61
C TYR A 79 -6.88 -1.25 12.21
N ALA A 80 -7.35 -0.19 11.57
CA ALA A 80 -8.58 0.50 11.90
C ALA A 80 -9.41 0.71 10.63
N ASN A 81 -10.73 0.74 10.79
CA ASN A 81 -11.69 0.97 9.71
C ASN A 81 -11.46 0.04 8.51
N SER A 82 -11.10 -1.22 8.78
CA SER A 82 -10.89 -2.22 7.74
C SER A 82 -12.17 -2.48 6.94
N LYS A 83 -12.02 -2.66 5.63
CA LYS A 83 -13.09 -2.97 4.69
C LYS A 83 -12.50 -3.79 3.56
N ASP A 84 -13.10 -4.95 3.31
CA ASP A 84 -12.90 -5.80 2.13
C ASP A 84 -14.27 -6.17 1.57
N ALA A 85 -14.89 -5.22 0.86
CA ALA A 85 -16.26 -5.33 0.38
C ALA A 85 -16.67 -4.17 -0.56
N PRO A 86 -17.77 -4.33 -1.31
CA PRO A 86 -18.39 -3.24 -2.07
C PRO A 86 -18.75 -2.02 -1.22
N THR A 87 -18.62 -0.84 -1.82
CA THR A 87 -19.04 0.46 -1.26
C THR A 87 -19.77 1.27 -2.33
N PRO A 88 -20.47 2.37 -1.96
CA PRO A 88 -21.06 3.28 -2.94
C PRO A 88 -20.05 3.92 -3.91
N MET A 89 -18.75 3.86 -3.61
CA MET A 89 -17.67 4.41 -4.45
C MET A 89 -16.90 3.33 -5.24
N GLY A 90 -17.39 2.09 -5.26
CA GLY A 90 -16.73 0.90 -5.82
C GLY A 90 -16.29 -0.09 -4.75
N TYR A 91 -15.64 -1.18 -5.15
CA TYR A 91 -15.04 -2.13 -4.21
C TYR A 91 -13.92 -1.48 -3.38
N SER A 92 -13.91 -1.75 -2.08
CA SER A 92 -12.88 -1.27 -1.15
C SER A 92 -12.25 -2.47 -0.46
N ASP A 93 -10.95 -2.61 -0.65
CA ASP A 93 -10.07 -3.48 0.11
C ASP A 93 -8.99 -2.60 0.75
N SER A 94 -9.36 -1.92 1.84
CA SER A 94 -8.47 -0.97 2.50
C SER A 94 -8.72 -0.86 4.00
N ALA A 95 -7.63 -0.57 4.72
CA ALA A 95 -7.61 -0.24 6.13
C ALA A 95 -6.57 0.87 6.37
N VAL A 96 -6.58 1.45 7.56
CA VAL A 96 -5.54 2.39 8.00
C VAL A 96 -4.87 1.90 9.27
N ILE A 97 -3.55 2.05 9.35
CA ILE A 97 -2.77 1.84 10.56
C ILE A 97 -2.26 3.21 11.00
N TRP A 98 -2.79 3.73 12.11
CA TRP A 98 -2.29 4.98 12.68
C TRP A 98 -1.06 4.71 13.53
N THR A 99 -0.04 5.55 13.41
CA THR A 99 1.24 5.37 14.10
C THR A 99 1.82 6.69 14.60
N LYS A 100 2.76 6.58 15.53
CA LYS A 100 3.57 7.72 16.01
C LYS A 100 4.99 7.69 15.47
N ILE A 101 5.38 6.60 14.80
CA ILE A 101 6.71 6.42 14.23
C ILE A 101 6.58 6.47 12.71
N LEU A 102 7.29 7.40 12.09
CA LEU A 102 7.29 7.57 10.65
C LEU A 102 8.73 7.79 10.20
N ASP A 103 9.21 6.97 9.27
CA ASP A 103 10.51 7.23 8.65
C ASP A 103 10.41 8.48 7.74
N PRO A 104 11.43 9.35 7.68
CA PRO A 104 11.47 10.47 6.74
C PRO A 104 11.24 10.09 5.27
N ARG A 105 11.54 8.84 4.89
CA ARG A 105 11.29 8.28 3.55
C ARG A 105 9.82 7.96 3.28
N SER A 106 8.93 8.18 4.24
CA SER A 106 7.50 7.83 4.11
C SER A 106 6.75 8.62 3.04
N THR A 107 7.32 9.73 2.57
CA THR A 107 6.83 10.52 1.43
C THR A 107 7.48 10.13 0.09
N LEU A 108 8.24 9.03 0.08
CA LEU A 108 8.88 8.46 -1.10
C LEU A 108 8.32 7.06 -1.37
N ILE A 109 8.21 6.69 -2.64
CA ILE A 109 8.01 5.32 -3.07
C ILE A 109 9.37 4.68 -3.33
N ALA A 110 9.58 3.49 -2.76
CA ALA A 110 10.84 2.76 -2.79
C ALA A 110 12.08 3.60 -2.40
N GLY A 111 11.90 4.58 -1.52
CA GLY A 111 12.96 5.53 -1.13
C GLY A 111 13.52 6.36 -2.30
N THR A 112 12.84 6.38 -3.44
CA THR A 112 13.36 6.92 -4.71
C THR A 112 12.46 8.03 -5.26
N TRP A 113 11.18 7.74 -5.50
CA TRP A 113 10.28 8.68 -6.18
C TRP A 113 9.45 9.48 -5.17
N PRO A 114 9.55 10.83 -5.14
CA PRO A 114 8.72 11.66 -4.28
C PRO A 114 7.25 11.53 -4.65
N VAL A 115 6.39 11.35 -3.64
CA VAL A 115 4.93 11.30 -3.84
C VAL A 115 4.42 12.71 -4.15
N ALA A 116 3.87 12.88 -5.36
CA ALA A 116 3.27 14.14 -5.81
C ALA A 116 1.82 14.31 -5.37
N GLY A 117 1.12 13.20 -5.11
CA GLY A 117 -0.29 13.21 -4.75
C GLY A 117 -1.01 11.93 -5.18
N VAL A 118 -2.34 12.03 -5.22
CA VAL A 118 -3.25 10.93 -5.57
C VAL A 118 -4.03 11.33 -6.81
N MET A 119 -4.04 10.47 -7.83
CA MET A 119 -4.86 10.67 -9.02
C MET A 119 -6.34 10.38 -8.68
N PRO A 120 -7.29 11.24 -9.10
CA PRO A 120 -8.72 10.96 -8.94
C PRO A 120 -9.12 9.65 -9.63
N ALA A 121 -9.99 8.85 -9.01
CA ALA A 121 -10.40 7.56 -9.57
C ALA A 121 -11.04 7.70 -10.95
N ALA A 122 -11.76 8.82 -11.18
CA ALA A 122 -12.33 9.14 -12.48
C ALA A 122 -11.28 9.33 -13.59
N ASP A 123 -10.08 9.79 -13.25
CA ASP A 123 -8.98 9.98 -14.20
C ASP A 123 -8.16 8.72 -14.39
N VAL A 124 -7.97 7.92 -13.33
CA VAL A 124 -7.40 6.57 -13.43
C VAL A 124 -8.19 5.72 -14.43
N ARG A 125 -9.54 5.80 -14.40
CA ARG A 125 -10.43 5.10 -15.34
C ARG A 125 -10.29 5.53 -16.80
N LYS A 126 -9.68 6.70 -17.06
CA LYS A 126 -9.44 7.21 -18.42
C LYS A 126 -8.03 6.89 -18.93
N LEU A 127 -7.17 6.30 -18.09
CA LEU A 127 -5.83 5.91 -18.52
C LEU A 127 -5.92 4.92 -19.68
N ARG A 128 -5.00 5.06 -20.63
CA ARG A 128 -4.95 4.19 -21.80
C ARG A 128 -4.39 2.83 -21.40
N ALA A 129 -4.97 1.76 -21.93
CA ALA A 129 -4.32 0.45 -21.88
C ALA A 129 -2.88 0.54 -22.41
N GLY A 130 -1.97 -0.18 -21.76
CA GLY A 130 -0.53 -0.10 -22.00
C GLY A 130 0.20 0.98 -21.19
N THR A 131 -0.50 1.86 -20.46
CA THR A 131 0.16 2.80 -19.54
C THR A 131 0.96 2.02 -18.49
N PRO A 132 2.26 2.31 -18.27
CA PRO A 132 3.05 1.63 -17.24
C PRO A 132 2.51 1.95 -15.85
N VAL A 133 2.06 0.93 -15.12
CA VAL A 133 1.62 1.01 -13.73
C VAL A 133 2.61 0.22 -12.88
N CYS A 134 3.06 0.82 -11.79
CA CYS A 134 4.05 0.23 -10.89
C CYS A 134 3.42 -0.11 -9.53
N ILE A 135 4.01 -1.10 -8.87
CA ILE A 135 3.74 -1.44 -7.46
C ILE A 135 5.05 -1.35 -6.68
N ASP A 136 4.98 -1.02 -5.39
CA ASP A 136 6.09 -1.18 -4.45
C ASP A 136 5.68 -2.19 -3.38
N GLY A 137 5.91 -3.46 -3.69
CA GLY A 137 5.49 -4.62 -2.90
C GLY A 137 6.60 -5.17 -2.02
N ALA A 138 6.28 -5.66 -0.83
CA ALA A 138 7.29 -6.22 0.07
C ALA A 138 7.92 -7.51 -0.46
N LYS A 139 7.26 -8.26 -1.35
CA LYS A 139 7.81 -9.46 -1.98
C LYS A 139 8.36 -9.19 -3.36
N SER A 140 7.61 -8.48 -4.19
CA SER A 140 8.04 -8.21 -5.58
C SER A 140 9.05 -7.07 -5.68
N GLY A 141 9.13 -6.21 -4.65
CA GLY A 141 9.83 -4.93 -4.75
C GLY A 141 9.09 -4.00 -5.72
N VAL A 142 9.86 -3.13 -6.39
CA VAL A 142 9.32 -2.30 -7.44
C VAL A 142 9.29 -3.05 -8.76
N VAL A 143 8.09 -3.27 -9.27
CA VAL A 143 7.86 -3.84 -10.59
C VAL A 143 6.78 -3.02 -11.29
N CYS A 144 6.86 -2.94 -12.62
CA CYS A 144 5.87 -2.23 -13.44
C CYS A 144 5.33 -3.15 -14.52
N SER A 145 4.06 -2.98 -14.83
CA SER A 145 3.32 -3.79 -15.80
C SER A 145 2.39 -2.88 -16.61
N PRO A 146 2.10 -3.20 -17.88
CA PRO A 146 1.12 -2.45 -18.63
C PRO A 146 -0.26 -2.55 -17.98
N LEU A 147 -0.93 -1.40 -17.86
CA LEU A 147 -2.36 -1.31 -17.55
C LEU A 147 -3.15 -2.09 -18.60
N VAL A 148 -3.97 -3.03 -18.15
CA VAL A 148 -4.96 -3.70 -18.99
C VAL A 148 -6.20 -2.82 -19.11
N GLY A 149 -6.66 -2.27 -17.98
CA GLY A 149 -7.76 -1.33 -17.91
C GLY A 149 -8.12 -1.01 -16.46
N ALA A 150 -9.12 -0.15 -16.28
CA ALA A 150 -9.67 0.17 -14.96
C ALA A 150 -11.20 0.11 -15.05
N THR A 151 -11.80 -0.72 -14.19
CA THR A 151 -13.24 -0.93 -14.09
C THR A 151 -13.86 0.05 -13.08
N ASN A 152 -15.11 -0.19 -12.68
CA ASN A 152 -15.69 0.56 -11.56
C ASN A 152 -15.00 0.21 -10.23
N ASP A 153 -14.48 -1.00 -10.10
CA ASP A 153 -14.01 -1.58 -8.85
C ASP A 153 -12.50 -1.69 -8.76
N TYR A 154 -11.84 -2.04 -9.88
CA TYR A 154 -10.42 -2.39 -9.87
C TYR A 154 -9.62 -1.70 -10.97
N ILE A 155 -8.34 -1.49 -10.67
CA ILE A 155 -7.26 -1.20 -11.62
C ILE A 155 -6.61 -2.54 -11.94
N LEU A 156 -6.55 -2.89 -13.22
CA LEU A 156 -6.08 -4.20 -13.69
C LEU A 156 -4.79 -4.05 -14.47
N THR A 157 -3.75 -4.80 -14.08
CA THR A 157 -2.50 -4.93 -14.84
C THR A 157 -2.26 -6.38 -15.24
N ALA A 158 -1.31 -6.61 -16.16
CA ALA A 158 -0.81 -7.97 -16.35
C ALA A 158 -0.12 -8.47 -15.06
N PRO A 159 -0.10 -9.78 -14.80
CA PRO A 159 0.44 -10.35 -13.56
C PRO A 159 1.85 -9.87 -13.27
N MET A 160 2.05 -9.31 -12.08
CA MET A 160 3.33 -8.73 -11.65
C MET A 160 3.61 -8.92 -10.16
N THR A 161 2.63 -9.38 -9.38
CA THR A 161 2.70 -9.40 -7.91
C THR A 161 2.82 -10.81 -7.35
N GLN A 162 3.14 -10.90 -6.06
CA GLN A 162 3.30 -12.14 -5.31
C GLN A 162 2.47 -12.10 -4.01
N PRO A 163 2.08 -13.26 -3.46
CA PRO A 163 1.47 -13.32 -2.13
C PRO A 163 2.30 -12.58 -1.07
N GLY A 164 1.70 -11.62 -0.38
CA GLY A 164 2.37 -10.71 0.56
C GLY A 164 2.55 -9.28 0.03
N ASP A 165 2.33 -9.03 -1.26
CA ASP A 165 2.29 -7.68 -1.82
C ASP A 165 0.98 -6.94 -1.52
N SER A 166 -0.03 -7.61 -0.95
CA SER A 166 -1.30 -6.99 -0.55
C SER A 166 -1.08 -5.75 0.31
N GLY A 167 -1.78 -4.67 0.02
CA GLY A 167 -1.62 -3.37 0.70
C GLY A 167 -0.56 -2.46 0.09
N ALA A 168 0.28 -2.95 -0.84
CA ALA A 168 1.29 -2.15 -1.50
C ALA A 168 0.72 -0.96 -2.26
N ALA A 169 1.52 0.11 -2.33
CA ALA A 169 1.20 1.27 -3.14
C ALA A 169 1.22 0.91 -4.63
N VAL A 170 0.16 1.30 -5.35
CA VAL A 170 0.11 1.24 -6.82
C VAL A 170 0.15 2.66 -7.36
N PHE A 171 1.07 2.92 -8.31
CA PHE A 171 1.45 4.26 -8.70
C PHE A 171 1.88 4.37 -10.16
N LEU A 172 1.89 5.59 -10.67
CA LEU A 172 2.51 5.98 -11.93
C LEU A 172 3.78 6.77 -11.65
N VAL A 173 4.78 6.64 -12.51
CA VAL A 173 6.00 7.47 -12.46
C VAL A 173 5.98 8.44 -13.63
N ASP A 174 6.17 9.73 -13.34
CA ASP A 174 6.50 10.71 -14.37
C ASP A 174 8.00 10.64 -14.65
N GLU A 175 8.39 10.17 -15.83
CA GLU A 175 9.80 10.01 -16.21
C GLU A 175 10.59 11.33 -16.30
N LYS A 176 9.90 12.47 -16.44
CA LYS A 176 10.54 13.78 -16.55
C LYS A 176 10.78 14.40 -15.18
N THR A 177 9.80 14.30 -14.29
CA THR A 177 9.88 14.89 -12.94
C THR A 177 10.39 13.92 -11.90
N LEU A 178 10.45 12.62 -12.23
CA LEU A 178 10.77 11.52 -11.33
C LEU A 178 9.86 11.49 -10.10
N GLN A 179 8.60 11.92 -10.25
CA GLN A 179 7.61 11.90 -9.18
C GLN A 179 6.66 10.70 -9.33
N ALA A 180 6.21 10.18 -8.19
CA ALA A 180 5.20 9.14 -8.10
C ALA A 180 3.81 9.77 -7.89
N THR A 181 2.84 9.40 -8.73
CA THR A 181 1.43 9.69 -8.50
C THR A 181 0.73 8.41 -8.06
N LEU A 182 0.15 8.41 -6.87
CA LEU A 182 -0.54 7.25 -6.32
C LEU A 182 -1.90 7.08 -6.98
N ILE A 183 -2.26 5.83 -7.30
CA ILE A 183 -3.55 5.51 -7.96
C ILE A 183 -4.35 4.45 -7.20
N GLY A 184 -3.69 3.55 -6.47
CA GLY A 184 -4.37 2.42 -5.83
C GLY A 184 -3.59 1.73 -4.72
N ILE A 185 -4.22 0.69 -4.18
CA ILE A 185 -3.69 -0.23 -3.18
C ILE A 185 -3.83 -1.63 -3.75
N HIS A 186 -2.75 -2.40 -3.80
CA HIS A 186 -2.82 -3.76 -4.31
C HIS A 186 -3.71 -4.63 -3.42
N SER A 187 -4.66 -5.33 -4.05
CA SER A 187 -5.64 -6.17 -3.37
C SER A 187 -5.32 -7.65 -3.54
N GLY A 188 -5.05 -8.09 -4.76
CA GLY A 188 -4.74 -9.50 -5.01
C GLY A 188 -4.53 -9.81 -6.48
N THR A 189 -4.58 -11.09 -6.81
CA THR A 189 -4.53 -11.58 -8.19
C THR A 189 -5.74 -12.44 -8.46
N GLU A 190 -6.55 -12.05 -9.44
CA GLU A 190 -7.76 -12.76 -9.87
C GLU A 190 -7.82 -12.79 -11.40
N ASP A 191 -8.36 -13.86 -11.97
CA ASP A 191 -8.54 -14.05 -13.43
C ASP A 191 -7.30 -13.76 -14.30
N GLY A 192 -6.10 -13.99 -13.76
CA GLY A 192 -4.85 -13.74 -14.48
C GLY A 192 -4.46 -12.26 -14.57
N HIS A 193 -4.96 -11.43 -13.65
CA HIS A 193 -4.62 -10.02 -13.50
C HIS A 193 -4.14 -9.72 -12.08
N SER A 194 -3.17 -8.83 -11.95
CA SER A 194 -2.93 -8.18 -10.65
C SER A 194 -3.95 -7.05 -10.49
N GLU A 195 -4.68 -7.07 -9.38
CA GLU A 195 -5.78 -6.14 -9.09
C GLU A 195 -5.41 -5.15 -7.99
N ALA A 196 -5.86 -3.92 -8.14
CA ALA A 196 -5.75 -2.90 -7.12
C ALA A 196 -7.06 -2.12 -6.96
N THR A 197 -7.41 -1.79 -5.73
CA THR A 197 -8.55 -0.90 -5.46
C THR A 197 -8.11 0.56 -5.53
N PHE A 198 -9.04 1.47 -5.84
CA PHE A 198 -8.73 2.89 -6.02
C PHE A 198 -8.39 3.58 -4.69
N LEU A 199 -7.28 4.33 -4.67
CA LEU A 199 -6.80 4.97 -3.44
C LEU A 199 -7.65 6.19 -3.02
N GLU A 200 -8.06 7.06 -3.94
CA GLU A 200 -8.85 8.27 -3.60
C GLU A 200 -10.16 7.93 -2.86
N PRO A 201 -11.01 6.99 -3.33
CA PRO A 201 -12.18 6.53 -2.59
C PRO A 201 -11.85 5.97 -1.20
N ALA A 202 -10.78 5.18 -1.10
CA ALA A 202 -10.32 4.62 0.17
C ALA A 202 -9.94 5.74 1.16
N LEU A 203 -9.14 6.71 0.74
CA LEU A 203 -8.75 7.87 1.56
C LEU A 203 -9.96 8.70 2.00
N THR A 204 -10.93 8.89 1.12
CA THR A 204 -12.18 9.58 1.43
C THR A 204 -12.94 8.87 2.55
N ARG A 205 -13.12 7.54 2.42
CA ARG A 205 -13.78 6.69 3.43
C ARG A 205 -13.03 6.68 4.76
N LEU A 206 -11.71 6.66 4.72
CA LEU A 206 -10.83 6.60 5.90
C LEU A 206 -10.65 7.97 6.57
N GLY A 207 -11.16 9.07 5.98
CA GLY A 207 -10.95 10.42 6.51
C GLY A 207 -9.50 10.87 6.46
N ALA A 208 -8.73 10.38 5.47
CA ALA A 208 -7.29 10.58 5.38
C ALA A 208 -6.89 11.28 4.06
N THR A 209 -5.67 11.81 4.02
CA THR A 209 -4.99 12.26 2.80
C THR A 209 -3.61 11.61 2.72
N ALA A 210 -3.14 11.26 1.53
CA ALA A 210 -1.77 10.83 1.33
C ALA A 210 -0.79 11.93 1.76
N LEU A 211 0.30 11.53 2.43
CA LEU A 211 1.42 12.42 2.65
C LEU A 211 2.20 12.56 1.34
N THR A 212 2.46 13.79 0.93
CA THR A 212 3.25 14.12 -0.26
C THR A 212 4.63 14.58 0.15
N ALA A 213 5.60 14.42 -0.74
CA ALA A 213 6.85 15.14 -0.58
C ALA A 213 6.55 16.64 -0.70
N SER A 214 7.06 17.45 0.23
CA SER A 214 6.99 18.91 0.06
C SER A 214 7.83 19.32 -1.16
N PRO A 215 7.37 20.30 -1.96
CA PRO A 215 8.22 20.90 -3.00
C PRO A 215 9.47 21.57 -2.40
#